data_AF-A0A7C3ATN7-F1
#
_entry.id   AF-A0A7C3ATN7-F1
#
_cell.length_a   1.000
_cell.length_b   1.000
_cell.length_c   1.000
_cell.angle_alpha   90.00
_cell.angle_beta   90.00
_cell.angle_gamma   90.00
#
_symmetry.space_group_name_H-M   'P 1'
#
loop_
_entity.id
_entity.type
_entity.pdbx_description
1 polymer ?
#
loop_
_entity_poly.entity_id
_entity_poly.type
_entity_poly.pdbx_seq_one_letter_code
_entity_poly.pdbx_strand_id
1 'polypeptide(L)' 'MVLWKLKNCPRCGGDVFIDRDLDTWYAQCLQCSYRQEMATPDELDRQPVATGGELVPEE' A
#
# COMPACT_ATOMS: atom_id res chain seq x y z
N MET A 1 12.56 5.81 0.61
CA MET A 1 13.02 5.44 1.97
C MET A 1 11.87 4.69 2.61
N VAL A 2 12.02 3.39 2.82
CA VAL A 2 10.94 2.54 3.34
C VAL A 2 10.76 2.74 4.85
N LEU A 3 9.52 2.96 5.29
CA LEU A 3 9.20 3.11 6.72
C LEU A 3 8.55 1.83 7.24
N TRP A 4 9.14 1.22 8.25
CA TRP A 4 8.65 -0.04 8.80
C TRP A 4 7.78 0.19 10.04
N LYS A 5 6.62 -0.45 10.07
CA LYS A 5 5.71 -0.52 11.21
C LYS A 5 5.50 -1.98 11.61
N LEU A 6 6.22 -2.38 12.66
CA LEU A 6 6.15 -3.73 13.19
C LEU A 6 4.82 -3.96 13.91
N LYS A 7 4.27 -5.17 13.81
CA LYS A 7 3.02 -5.58 14.51
C LYS A 7 1.80 -4.68 14.25
N ASN A 8 1.78 -3.94 13.14
CA ASN A 8 0.78 -2.91 12.87
C ASN A 8 -0.26 -3.33 11.83
N CYS A 9 -0.20 -4.56 11.31
CA CYS A 9 -1.21 -5.04 10.37
C CYS A 9 -2.55 -5.32 11.10
N PRO A 10 -3.66 -4.69 10.69
CA PRO A 10 -4.97 -4.92 11.32
C PRO A 10 -5.57 -6.30 11.01
N ARG A 11 -5.08 -7.00 9.96
CA ARG A 11 -5.57 -8.34 9.60
C ARG A 11 -4.87 -9.46 10.36
N CYS A 12 -3.55 -9.45 10.40
CA CYS A 12 -2.76 -10.56 10.95
C CYS A 12 -1.85 -10.17 12.13
N GLY A 13 -1.76 -8.88 12.48
CA GLY A 13 -0.81 -8.41 13.49
C GLY A 13 0.65 -8.54 13.07
N GLY A 14 0.92 -8.72 11.77
CA GLY A 14 2.26 -8.78 11.20
C GLY A 14 2.86 -7.41 10.90
N ASP A 15 4.03 -7.43 10.28
CA ASP A 15 4.80 -6.24 9.94
C ASP A 15 4.30 -5.61 8.65
N VAL A 16 4.25 -4.28 8.65
CA VAL A 16 3.80 -3.44 7.54
C VAL A 16 4.96 -2.54 7.14
N PHE A 17 5.22 -2.43 5.83
CA PHE A 17 6.12 -1.43 5.30
C PHE A 17 5.32 -0.35 4.58
N ILE A 18 5.79 0.88 4.66
CA ILE A 18 5.25 2.03 3.96
C ILE A 18 6.29 2.48 2.96
N ASP A 19 5.87 2.59 1.72
CA ASP A 19 6.71 3.04 0.62
C ASP A 19 5.92 4.00 -0.28
N ARG A 20 6.62 4.67 -1.18
CA ARG A 20 6.02 5.65 -2.09
C ARG A 20 6.31 5.20 -3.51
N ASP A 21 5.26 5.05 -4.30
CA ASP A 21 5.36 4.90 -5.74
C ASP A 21 5.48 6.29 -6.41
N LEU A 22 5.31 6.41 -7.72
CA LEU A 22 5.54 7.65 -8.47
C LEU A 22 5.00 8.93 -7.80
N ASP A 23 3.79 8.89 -7.25
CA ASP A 23 3.24 9.99 -6.46
C ASP A 23 2.53 9.55 -5.18
N THR A 24 1.95 8.36 -5.19
CA THR A 24 1.11 7.86 -4.10
C THR A 24 1.91 7.07 -3.06
N TRP A 25 1.64 7.33 -1.77
CA TRP A 25 2.16 6.51 -0.68
C TRP A 25 1.31 5.25 -0.52
N TYR A 26 1.92 4.12 -0.17
CA TYR A 26 1.18 2.90 0.14
C TYR A 26 1.79 2.18 1.34
N ALA A 27 0.93 1.54 2.13
CA ALA A 27 1.31 0.61 3.19
C ALA A 27 0.98 -0.81 2.74
N GLN A 28 1.89 -1.75 2.95
CA GLN A 28 1.73 -3.15 2.56
C GLN A 28 2.23 -4.07 3.68
N CYS A 29 1.39 -5.02 4.10
CA CYS A 29 1.79 -6.04 5.06
C CYS A 29 2.61 -7.14 4.36
N LEU A 30 3.75 -7.51 4.95
CA LEU A 30 4.63 -8.56 4.44
C LEU A 30 4.05 -9.97 4.61
N GLN A 31 3.24 -10.18 5.65
CA GLN A 31 2.74 -11.52 6.03
C GLN A 31 1.44 -11.93 5.34
N CYS A 32 0.52 -11.00 5.11
CA CYS A 32 -0.81 -11.30 4.56
C CYS A 32 -1.15 -10.52 3.29
N SER A 33 -0.18 -9.78 2.74
CA SER A 33 -0.36 -8.97 1.55
C SER A 33 -1.52 -7.95 1.64
N TYR A 34 -1.88 -7.51 2.86
CA TYR A 34 -2.81 -6.39 3.05
C TYR A 34 -2.19 -5.07 2.61
N ARG A 35 -2.71 -4.48 1.51
CA ARG A 35 -2.31 -3.18 0.98
C ARG A 35 -3.31 -2.09 1.37
N GLN A 36 -2.81 -0.90 1.65
CA GLN A 36 -3.59 0.29 1.84
C GLN A 36 -2.90 1.46 1.13
N GLU A 37 -3.59 2.07 0.18
CA GLU A 37 -3.14 3.29 -0.49
C GLU A 37 -3.39 4.49 0.43
N MET A 38 -2.37 5.35 0.56
CA MET A 38 -2.39 6.59 1.30
C MET A 38 -2.37 7.73 0.30
N ALA A 39 -3.56 8.19 -0.08
CA ALA A 39 -3.71 9.39 -0.91
C ALA A 39 -3.13 10.60 -0.16
N THR A 40 -2.29 11.36 -0.84
CA THR A 40 -1.92 12.69 -0.39
C THR A 40 -3.16 13.61 -0.51
N PRO A 41 -3.25 14.69 0.29
CA PRO A 41 -4.40 15.60 0.22
C PRO A 41 -4.61 16.27 -1.16
N ASP A 42 -3.61 16.25 -2.06
CA ASP A 42 -3.73 16.74 -3.44
C ASP A 42 -4.50 15.77 -4.36
N GLU A 43 -4.46 14.47 -4.07
CA GLU A 43 -5.07 13.41 -4.89
C GLU A 43 -6.58 13.19 -4.59
N LEU A 44 -7.13 13.82 -3.54
CA LEU A 44 -8.56 13.69 -3.20
C LEU A 44 -9.48 14.36 -4.24
N ASP A 45 -8.94 15.28 -5.04
CA ASP A 45 -9.67 15.94 -6.13
C ASP A 45 -9.85 15.04 -7.37
N ARG A 46 -9.09 13.92 -7.48
CA ARG A 46 -8.93 13.20 -8.77
C ARG A 46 -9.33 11.73 -8.83
N GLN A 47 -9.82 11.08 -7.79
CA GLN A 47 -9.90 9.59 -7.80
C GLN A 47 -11.31 8.98 -7.85
N PRO A 48 -11.57 8.11 -8.85
CA PRO A 48 -12.08 6.78 -8.58
C PRO A 48 -10.92 5.86 -8.17
N VAL A 49 -10.96 5.41 -6.93
CA VAL A 49 -10.06 4.41 -6.34
C VAL A 49 -10.21 3.07 -7.08
N ALA A 50 -9.17 2.63 -7.78
CA ALA A 50 -9.09 1.30 -8.38
C ALA A 50 -8.09 0.46 -7.58
N THR A 51 -8.55 -0.05 -6.45
CA THR A 51 -7.90 -1.18 -5.79
C THR A 51 -8.10 -2.42 -6.66
N GLY A 52 -7.03 -2.92 -7.26
CA GLY A 52 -7.05 -4.19 -7.97
C GLY A 52 -5.63 -4.61 -8.33
N GLY A 53 -5.02 -5.45 -7.49
CA GLY A 53 -3.76 -6.10 -7.86
C GLY A 53 -3.98 -6.97 -9.09
N GLU A 54 -3.45 -6.53 -10.23
CA GLU A 54 -3.29 -7.39 -11.40
C GLU A 54 -1.86 -7.93 -11.38
N LEU A 55 -1.79 -9.24 -11.19
CA LEU A 55 -0.59 -10.04 -11.26
C LEU A 55 -0.09 -10.04 -12.71
N VAL A 56 1.19 -9.75 -12.86
CA VAL A 56 1.99 -9.89 -14.08
C VAL A 56 1.83 -11.30 -14.68
N PRO A 57 1.76 -11.42 -16.02
CA PRO A 57 2.53 -12.47 -16.68
C PRO A 57 3.61 -11.85 -17.59
N GLU A 58 4.85 -12.27 -17.32
CA GLU A 58 6.06 -11.99 -18.10
C GLU A 58 6.01 -12.79 -19.42
N GLU A 59 6.49 -12.21 -20.52
CA GLU A 59 6.61 -12.84 -21.85
C GLU A 59 8.00 -13.43 -22.09
#